data_AF-A0A843T482-F1
#
_entry.id   AF-A0A843T482-F1
#
_cell.length_a   1.000
_cell.length_b   1.000
_cell.length_c   1.000
_cell.angle_alpha   90.00
_cell.angle_beta   90.00
_cell.angle_gamma   90.00
#
_symmetry.space_group_name_H-M   'P 1'
#
loop_
_entity.id
_entity.type
_entity.pdbx_description
1 polymer ?
#
loop_
_entity_poly.entity_id
_entity_poly.type
_entity_poly.pdbx_seq_one_letter_code
_entity_poly.pdbx_strand_id
1 'polypeptide(L)' 'MANRLECDGAEYSVDLVARKATGVEGWKMTLVYLPRGSVNEVKVDLPNAASTAEVRRRVKELEGAEDRLRELYRKPEEAG' A
#
# COMPACT_ATOMS: atom_id res chain seq x y z
N MET A 1 0.67 7.02 7.75
CA MET A 1 1.03 5.64 7.32
C MET A 1 1.57 4.86 8.50
N ALA A 2 1.49 3.52 8.48
CA ALA A 2 1.95 2.69 9.59
C ALA A 2 3.47 2.53 9.55
N ASN A 3 4.17 3.17 10.50
CA ASN A 3 5.63 3.07 10.65
C ASN A 3 6.10 1.67 11.08
N ARG A 4 5.18 0.84 11.56
CA ARG A 4 5.43 -0.52 12.04
C ARG A 4 4.12 -1.31 11.93
N LEU A 5 4.15 -2.41 11.20
CA LEU A 5 3.08 -3.38 11.04
C LEU A 5 3.69 -4.78 11.16
N GLU A 6 3.22 -5.60 12.09
CA GLU A 6 3.66 -6.99 12.17
C GLU A 6 2.78 -7.86 11.27
N CYS A 7 3.38 -8.56 10.31
CA CYS A 7 2.70 -9.56 9.46
C CYS A 7 3.48 -10.88 9.54
N ASP A 8 2.79 -11.99 9.82
CA ASP A 8 3.39 -13.33 9.84
C ASP A 8 4.64 -13.44 10.75
N GLY A 9 4.68 -12.68 11.86
CA GLY A 9 5.81 -12.65 12.78
C GLY A 9 7.01 -11.79 12.32
N ALA A 10 6.90 -11.11 11.18
CA ALA A 10 7.89 -10.15 10.69
C ALA A 10 7.37 -8.70 10.78
N GLU A 11 8.26 -7.78 11.15
CA GLU A 11 7.94 -6.35 11.18
C GLU A 11 8.13 -5.71 9.81
N TYR A 12 7.12 -5.00 9.33
CA TYR A 12 7.12 -4.25 8.09
C TYR A 12 6.86 -2.76 8.35
N SER A 13 7.50 -1.89 7.58
CA SER A 13 7.04 -0.53 7.36
C SER A 13 6.14 -0.52 6.13
N VAL A 14 5.01 0.16 6.20
CA VAL A 14 4.05 0.19 5.07
C VAL A 14 3.95 1.59 4.50
N ASP A 15 4.27 1.70 3.21
CA ASP A 15 4.22 2.94 2.45
C ASP A 15 3.22 2.84 1.31
N LEU A 16 2.54 3.94 0.98
CA LEU A 16 1.64 4.01 -0.17
C LEU A 16 2.26 4.92 -1.23
N VAL A 17 2.65 4.30 -2.34
CA VAL A 17 3.24 4.99 -3.47
C VAL A 17 2.15 5.28 -4.49
N ALA A 18 1.88 6.56 -4.73
CA ALA A 18 1.05 7.02 -5.83
C ALA A 18 1.95 7.57 -6.94
N ARG A 19 1.98 6.91 -8.10
CA ARG A 19 2.76 7.35 -9.26
C ARG A 19 1.86 7.72 -10.42
N LYS A 20 2.18 8.82 -11.10
CA LYS A 20 1.54 9.15 -12.38
C LYS A 20 2.14 8.25 -13.46
N ALA A 21 1.36 7.30 -13.98
CA ALA A 21 1.82 6.39 -15.02
C ALA A 21 1.22 6.78 -16.37
N THR A 22 2.02 6.69 -17.43
CA THR A 22 1.57 6.89 -18.81
C THR A 22 0.69 5.70 -19.21
N GLY A 23 -0.60 5.94 -19.50
CA GLY A 23 -1.55 4.89 -19.91
C GLY A 23 -2.67 4.59 -18.91
N VAL A 24 -2.71 5.27 -17.76
CA VAL A 24 -3.86 5.24 -16.83
C VAL A 24 -4.38 6.66 -16.65
N GLU A 25 -5.71 6.84 -16.67
CA GLU A 25 -6.32 8.08 -16.23
C GLU A 25 -6.18 8.18 -14.70
N GLY A 26 -5.27 9.05 -14.24
CA GLY A 26 -5.03 9.30 -12.82
C GLY A 26 -3.67 8.82 -12.29
N TRP A 27 -3.70 8.16 -11.13
CA TRP A 27 -2.55 7.77 -10.31
C TRP A 27 -2.58 6.26 -10.08
N LYS A 28 -1.50 5.58 -10.49
CA LYS A 28 -1.29 4.19 -10.10
C LYS A 28 -0.93 4.15 -8.62
N MET A 29 -1.68 3.40 -7.84
CA MET A 29 -1.49 3.25 -6.40
C MET A 29 -0.87 1.89 -6.10
N THR A 30 0.19 1.88 -5.31
CA THR A 30 0.87 0.65 -4.90
C THR A 30 1.22 0.74 -3.42
N LEU A 31 0.78 -0.22 -2.62
CA LEU A 31 1.25 -0.42 -1.26
C LEU A 31 2.58 -1.17 -1.28
N VAL A 32 3.54 -0.69 -0.51
CA VAL A 32 4.87 -1.28 -0.39
C VAL A 32 5.10 -1.64 1.07
N TYR A 33 5.31 -2.92 1.32
CA TYR A 33 5.67 -3.46 2.62
C TYR A 33 7.18 -3.69 2.64
N LEU A 34 7.88 -2.89 3.45
CA LEU A 34 9.32 -2.91 3.61
C LEU A 34 9.67 -3.65 4.91
N PRO A 35 10.20 -4.88 4.86
CA PRO A 35 10.57 -5.60 6.08
C PRO A 35 11.70 -4.89 6.82
N ARG A 36 11.58 -4.75 8.14
CA ARG A 36 12.67 -4.24 8.99
C ARG A 36 13.71 -5.34 9.15
N GLY A 37 14.78 -5.26 8.34
CA GLY A 37 15.90 -6.22 8.38
C GLY A 37 16.05 -7.09 7.14
N SER A 38 15.28 -6.83 6.07
CA SER A 38 15.46 -7.47 4.77
C SER A 38 15.22 -6.49 3.64
N VAL A 39 15.73 -6.81 2.44
CA VAL A 39 15.55 -5.99 1.22
C VAL A 39 14.40 -6.49 0.34
N ASN A 40 13.75 -7.59 0.71
CA ASN A 40 12.64 -8.17 -0.04
C ASN A 40 11.34 -7.43 0.25
N GLU A 41 11.12 -6.32 -0.46
CA GLU A 41 9.88 -5.58 -0.43
C GLU A 41 8.72 -6.37 -1.06
N VAL A 42 7.54 -6.31 -0.43
CA VAL A 42 6.30 -6.84 -1.00
C VAL A 42 5.49 -5.69 -1.56
N LYS A 43 5.11 -5.78 -2.84
CA LYS A 43 4.32 -4.76 -3.53
C LYS A 43 2.92 -5.28 -3.79
N VAL A 44 1.93 -4.50 -3.38
CA VAL A 44 0.51 -4.77 -3.63
C VAL A 44 -0.05 -3.63 -4.46
N ASP A 45 -0.45 -3.92 -5.69
CA ASP A 45 -1.12 -2.95 -6.53
C ASP A 45 -2.53 -2.69 -5.98
N LEU A 46 -2.94 -1.43 -5.97
CA LEU A 46 -4.27 -0.99 -5.54
C LEU A 46 -5.03 -0.38 -6.73
N PRO A 47 -6.36 -0.24 -6.61
CA PRO A 47 -7.14 0.48 -7.60
C PRO A 47 -6.57 1.88 -7.87
N ASN A 48 -6.47 2.23 -9.15
CA ASN A 48 -5.98 3.55 -9.57
C ASN A 48 -6.88 4.66 -9.00
N ALA A 49 -6.26 5.74 -8.53
CA ALA A 49 -6.99 6.93 -8.11
C ALA A 49 -7.11 7.90 -9.28
N ALA A 50 -8.31 8.41 -9.57
CA ALA A 50 -8.50 9.36 -10.67
C ALA A 50 -7.91 10.74 -10.36
N SER A 51 -7.66 11.05 -9.08
CA SER A 51 -7.20 12.37 -8.63
C SER A 51 -6.36 12.35 -7.36
N THR A 52 -5.59 13.41 -7.14
CA THR A 52 -4.78 13.58 -5.91
C THR A 52 -5.63 13.61 -4.64
N ALA A 53 -6.87 14.09 -4.72
CA ALA A 53 -7.82 14.07 -3.62
C ALA A 53 -8.18 12.64 -3.19
N GLU A 54 -8.38 11.73 -4.15
CA GLU A 54 -8.61 10.31 -3.86
C GLU A 54 -7.37 9.64 -3.29
N VAL A 55 -6.17 9.96 -3.81
CA VAL A 55 -4.91 9.48 -3.23
C VAL A 55 -4.83 9.87 -1.75
N ARG A 56 -5.05 11.15 -1.41
CA ARG A 56 -5.02 11.62 -0.02
C ARG A 56 -6.09 10.96 0.85
N ARG A 57 -7.29 10.77 0.32
CA ARG A 57 -8.37 10.04 1.01
C ARG A 57 -7.93 8.62 1.35
N ARG A 58 -7.37 7.90 0.38
CA ARG A 58 -6.88 6.52 0.56
C ARG A 58 -5.72 6.43 1.53
N VAL A 59 -4.77 7.36 1.49
CA VAL A 59 -3.70 7.46 2.50
C VAL A 59 -4.29 7.57 3.89
N LYS A 60 -5.29 8.45 4.07
CA LYS A 60 -5.93 8.67 5.37
C LYS A 60 -6.77 7.47 5.83
N GLU A 61 -7.43 6.76 4.92
CA GLU A 61 -8.18 5.53 5.22
C GLU A 61 -7.28 4.37 5.63
N LEU A 62 -6.06 4.31 5.08
CA LEU A 62 -5.08 3.27 5.39
C LEU A 62 -4.18 3.65 6.59
N GLU A 63 -4.12 4.92 6.93
CA GLU A 63 -3.41 5.41 8.11
C GLU A 63 -4.10 4.93 9.39
N GLY A 64 -3.40 4.09 10.16
CA GLY A 64 -3.94 3.48 11.38
C GLY A 64 -4.87 2.28 11.13
N ALA A 65 -5.11 1.90 9.87
CA ALA A 65 -5.92 0.73 9.52
C ALA A 65 -5.04 -0.54 9.43
N GLU A 66 -4.35 -0.87 10.52
CA GLU A 66 -3.38 -1.98 10.58
C GLU A 66 -3.99 -3.33 10.17
N ASP A 67 -5.24 -3.60 10.58
CA ASP A 67 -5.96 -4.82 10.21
C ASP A 67 -6.17 -4.91 8.69
N ARG A 68 -6.61 -3.81 8.06
CA ARG A 68 -6.78 -3.71 6.62
C ARG A 68 -5.46 -3.87 5.85
N LEU A 69 -4.37 -3.32 6.37
CA LEU A 69 -3.04 -3.49 5.78
C LEU A 69 -2.57 -4.94 5.88
N ARG A 70 -2.90 -5.66 6.96
CA ARG A 70 -2.63 -7.11 7.10
C ARG A 70 -3.46 -7.96 6.14
N GLU A 71 -4.71 -7.57 5.86
CA GLU A 71 -5.54 -8.26 4.87
C GLU A 71 -4.98 -8.09 3.46
N LEU A 72 -4.61 -6.87 3.06
CA LEU A 72 -4.03 -6.58 1.75
C LEU A 72 -2.69 -7.28 1.54
N TYR A 73 -1.88 -7.42 2.60
CA TYR A 73 -0.65 -8.21 2.57
C TYR A 73 -0.90 -9.69 2.26
N ARG A 74 -1.99 -10.27 2.77
CA ARG A 74 -2.36 -11.67 2.53
C ARG A 74 -3.00 -11.91 1.16
N LYS A 75 -3.47 -10.86 0.49
CA LYS A 75 -4.14 -10.94 -0.82
C LYS A 75 -3.53 -9.94 -1.83
N PRO A 76 -2.28 -10.14 -2.25
CA PRO A 76 -1.65 -9.27 -3.24
C PRO A 76 -2.33 -9.32 -4.62
N GLU A 77 -3.10 -10.37 -4.92
CA GLU A 77 -3.69 -10.66 -6.24
C GLU A 77 -5.15 -10.17 -6.42
N GLU A 78 -5.88 -9.85 -5.35
CA GLU A 78 -7.32 -9.48 -5.42
C GLU A 78 -7.60 -7.97 -5.34
N ALA A 79 -6.57 -7.13 -5.50
CA ALA A 79 -6.68 -5.67 -5.45
C ALA A 79 -6.61 -5.00 -6.85
N GLY A 80 -6.64 -5.80 -7.92
CA GLY A 80 -6.65 -5.38 -9.33
C GLY A 80 -8.04 -5.29 -9.95
#